data_AF-A0A1H8LWT6-F1
#
_entry.id   AF-A0A1H8LWT6-F1
#
_cell.length_a   1.000
_cell.length_b   1.000
_cell.length_c   1.000
_cell.angle_alpha   90.00
_cell.angle_beta   90.00
_cell.angle_gamma   90.00
#
_symmetry.space_group_name_H-M   'P 1'
#
loop_
_entity.id
_entity.type
_entity.pdbx_description
1 polymer ?
#
loop_
_entity_poly.entity_id
_entity_poly.type
_entity_poly.pdbx_seq_one_letter_code
_entity_poly.pdbx_strand_id
1 'polypeptide(L)'
;MVSNATNRIARDVPAADQVAGLVNTNNRGTRRVLEAVVPLLNDGARVVVMSSSFGSLRELDPRLHARFDVAAMALKDLDAVMDDYTRAVQEGRAAAEG
;
A
#
# COMPACT_ATOMS: atom_id res chain seq x y z
N MET A 1 5.96 18.29 5.76
CA MET A 1 6.46 17.40 4.68
C MET A 1 5.28 16.87 3.88
N VAL A 2 5.43 16.74 2.56
CA VAL A 2 4.47 16.06 1.69
C VAL A 2 5.09 14.78 1.15
N SER A 3 4.41 13.63 1.30
CA SER A 3 4.75 12.37 0.65
C SER A 3 3.71 12.08 -0.44
N ASN A 4 4.14 12.16 -1.71
CA ASN A 4 3.31 11.94 -2.89
C ASN A 4 4.06 11.10 -3.96
N ALA A 5 5.03 10.29 -3.54
CA ALA A 5 5.71 9.38 -4.44
C ALA A 5 4.71 8.32 -4.91
N THR A 6 4.67 8.09 -6.23
CA THR A 6 3.75 7.12 -6.83
C THR A 6 4.45 6.37 -7.94
N ASN A 7 4.23 5.07 -7.97
CA ASN A 7 4.43 4.24 -9.15
C ASN A 7 3.05 3.92 -9.73
N ARG A 8 2.90 4.09 -11.04
CA ARG A 8 1.62 4.02 -11.72
C ARG A 8 1.54 2.72 -12.51
N ILE A 9 0.35 2.11 -12.51
CA ILE A 9 0.03 0.98 -13.39
C ILE A 9 -0.13 1.45 -14.84
N ALA A 10 0.60 0.79 -15.75
CA ALA A 10 0.44 0.90 -17.19
C ALA A 10 -0.51 -0.21 -17.69
N ARG A 11 -1.41 0.12 -18.62
CA ARG A 11 -2.45 -0.82 -19.10
C ARG A 11 -1.90 -1.93 -19.99
N ASP A 12 -0.80 -1.62 -20.67
CA ASP A 12 -0.09 -2.46 -21.62
C ASP A 12 0.98 -3.35 -20.98
N VAL A 13 1.26 -3.16 -19.69
CA VAL A 13 2.18 -3.99 -18.92
C VAL A 13 1.39 -5.06 -18.16
N PRO A 14 1.78 -6.34 -18.21
CA PRO A 14 1.15 -7.38 -17.40
C PRO A 14 1.19 -7.03 -15.91
N ALA A 15 0.10 -7.27 -15.17
CA ALA A 15 0.02 -6.91 -13.75
C ALA A 15 1.13 -7.57 -12.91
N ALA A 16 1.45 -8.83 -13.20
CA ALA A 16 2.53 -9.59 -12.55
C ALA A 16 3.89 -8.90 -12.63
N ASP A 17 4.16 -8.16 -13.72
CA ASP A 17 5.46 -7.54 -13.98
C ASP A 17 5.64 -6.19 -13.26
N GLN A 18 4.54 -5.56 -12.82
CA GLN A 18 4.55 -4.21 -12.26
C GLN A 18 4.02 -4.12 -10.82
N VAL A 19 3.29 -5.12 -10.33
CA VAL A 19 2.68 -5.10 -9.00
C VAL A 19 3.70 -4.91 -7.88
N ALA A 20 4.87 -5.56 -7.98
CA ALA A 20 5.93 -5.41 -6.97
C ALA A 20 6.45 -3.97 -6.89
N GLY A 21 6.62 -3.32 -8.05
CA GLY A 21 7.01 -1.92 -8.12
C GLY A 21 5.93 -0.98 -7.58
N LEU A 22 4.65 -1.26 -7.84
CA LEU A 22 3.53 -0.51 -7.30
C LEU A 22 3.52 -0.58 -5.76
N VAL A 23 3.56 -1.79 -5.21
CA VAL A 23 3.50 -2.03 -3.77
C VAL A 23 4.71 -1.42 -3.06
N ASN A 24 5.90 -1.59 -3.62
CA ASN A 24 7.12 -1.08 -3.01
C ASN A 24 7.14 0.44 -2.92
N THR A 25 6.62 1.17 -3.92
CA THR A 25 6.59 2.64 -3.90
C THR A 25 5.43 3.17 -3.07
N ASN A 26 4.20 2.73 -3.37
CA ASN A 26 3.01 3.42 -2.88
C ASN A 26 2.70 3.05 -1.42
N ASN A 27 3.04 1.82 -1.00
CA ASN A 27 2.78 1.33 0.35
C ASN A 27 4.06 1.35 1.19
N ARG A 28 5.04 0.53 0.82
CA ARG A 28 6.29 0.41 1.60
C ARG A 28 7.10 1.70 1.58
N GLY A 29 7.14 2.41 0.45
CA GLY A 29 7.83 3.69 0.31
C GLY A 29 7.25 4.72 1.28
N THR A 30 5.92 4.85 1.34
CA THR A 30 5.23 5.68 2.32
C THR A 30 5.58 5.29 3.76
N ARG A 31 5.53 3.99 4.10
CA ARG A 31 5.91 3.50 5.44
C ARG A 31 7.35 3.91 5.81
N ARG A 32 8.32 3.64 4.92
CA ARG A 32 9.73 4.00 5.14
C ARG A 32 9.93 5.50 5.31
N VAL A 33 9.21 6.32 4.56
CA VAL A 33 9.22 7.78 4.71
C VAL A 33 8.71 8.18 6.09
N LEU A 34 7.58 7.62 6.53
CA LEU A 34 7.02 7.92 7.86
C LEU A 34 8.00 7.50 8.97
N GLU A 35 8.56 6.29 8.89
CA GLU A 35 9.51 5.78 9.88
C GLU A 35 10.79 6.62 9.96
N ALA A 36 11.29 7.10 8.82
CA ALA A 36 12.51 7.90 8.78
C ALA A 36 12.29 9.35 9.21
N VAL A 37 11.14 9.94 8.86
CA VAL A 37 10.93 11.39 9.02
C VAL A 37 10.16 11.74 10.29
N VAL A 38 9.16 10.95 10.69
CA VAL A 38 8.32 11.28 11.87
C VAL A 38 9.16 11.51 13.13
N PRO A 39 10.20 10.72 13.45
CA PRO A 39 11.03 10.95 14.63
C PRO A 39 11.85 12.25 14.60
N LEU A 40 12.02 12.87 13.42
CA LEU A 40 12.83 14.08 13.23
C LEU A 40 11.98 15.36 13.23
N LEU A 41 10.67 15.25 13.42
CA LEU A 41 9.75 16.38 13.34
C LEU A 41 9.78 17.24 14.61
N ASN A 42 9.89 18.56 14.44
CA ASN A 42 9.68 19.52 15.51
C ASN A 42 8.22 19.54 15.97
N ASP A 43 7.99 20.05 17.17
CA ASP A 43 6.65 20.34 17.67
C ASP A 43 5.89 21.25 16.68
N GLY A 44 4.63 20.89 16.42
CA GLY A 44 3.79 21.63 15.45
C GLY A 44 4.07 21.29 13.98
N ALA A 45 5.07 20.47 13.65
CA ALA A 45 5.27 20.00 12.29
C ALA A 45 4.10 19.11 11.82
N ARG A 46 3.96 18.98 10.50
CA ARG A 46 2.89 18.21 9.84
C ARG A 46 3.46 17.34 8.73
N VAL A 47 2.94 16.13 8.63
CA VAL A 47 3.15 15.22 7.49
C VAL A 47 1.82 15.05 6.78
N VAL A 48 1.85 15.22 5.47
CA VAL A 48 0.71 14.97 4.59
C VAL A 48 1.11 13.85 3.64
N VAL A 49 0.38 12.74 3.69
CA VAL A 49 0.47 11.66 2.71
C VAL A 49 -0.66 11.85 1.71
N MET A 50 -0.31 11.95 0.44
CA MET A 50 -1.28 12.01 -0.63
C MET A 50 -1.62 10.59 -1.08
N SER A 51 -2.90 10.25 -1.00
CA SER A 51 -3.44 8.97 -1.45
C SER A 51 -4.58 9.17 -2.44
N SER A 52 -4.98 8.09 -3.11
CA SER A 52 -6.16 8.08 -3.99
C SER A 52 -7.34 7.43 -3.27
N SER A 53 -8.56 7.85 -3.60
CA SER A 53 -9.78 7.18 -3.12
C SER A 53 -9.78 5.69 -3.47
N PHE A 54 -9.21 5.31 -4.62
CA PHE A 54 -9.07 3.91 -5.06
C PHE A 54 -8.22 3.04 -4.11
N GLY A 55 -7.45 3.63 -3.19
CA GLY A 55 -6.73 2.88 -2.15
C GLY A 55 -7.55 2.63 -0.88
N SER A 56 -8.81 3.04 -0.83
CA SER A 56 -9.64 2.90 0.37
C SER A 56 -10.23 1.50 0.48
N LEU A 57 -10.35 0.95 1.69
CA LEU A 57 -10.99 -0.35 1.92
C LEU A 57 -12.40 -0.43 1.35
N ARG A 58 -13.15 0.68 1.33
CA ARG A 58 -14.50 0.73 0.74
C ARG A 58 -14.55 0.40 -0.76
N GLU A 59 -13.43 0.57 -1.48
CA GLU A 59 -13.31 0.26 -2.92
C GLU A 59 -12.82 -1.18 -3.14
N LEU A 60 -12.44 -1.88 -2.07
CA LEU A 60 -11.97 -3.27 -2.09
C LEU A 60 -13.16 -4.23 -1.87
N ASP A 61 -13.10 -5.42 -2.47
CA ASP A 61 -14.09 -6.47 -2.22
C ASP A 61 -14.25 -6.72 -0.71
N PRO A 62 -15.48 -6.66 -0.15
CA PRO A 62 -15.74 -6.86 1.28
C PRO A 62 -15.11 -8.12 1.88
N ARG A 63 -14.94 -9.18 1.08
CA ARG A 63 -14.32 -10.44 1.51
C ARG A 63 -12.86 -10.27 1.95
N LEU A 64 -12.19 -9.23 1.45
CA LEU A 64 -10.79 -8.93 1.74
C LEU A 64 -10.61 -8.00 2.94
N HIS A 65 -11.68 -7.38 3.44
CA HIS A 65 -11.60 -6.40 4.53
C HIS A 65 -11.06 -7.02 5.82
N ALA A 66 -11.37 -8.30 6.06
CA ALA A 66 -10.87 -9.05 7.20
C ALA A 66 -9.33 -9.23 7.21
N ARG A 67 -8.66 -9.00 6.07
CA ARG A 67 -7.19 -8.98 5.99
C ARG A 67 -6.61 -7.71 6.62
N PHE A 68 -7.43 -6.69 6.87
CA PHE A 68 -7.04 -5.39 7.43
C PHE A 68 -7.77 -5.15 8.75
N ASP A 69 -7.21 -5.65 9.85
CA ASP A 69 -7.70 -5.31 11.19
C ASP A 69 -7.34 -3.86 11.54
N VAL A 70 -8.18 -2.92 11.13
CA VAL A 70 -7.96 -1.48 11.34
C VAL A 70 -7.93 -1.07 12.82
N ALA A 71 -8.37 -1.93 13.74
CA ALA A 71 -8.39 -1.63 15.17
C ALA A 71 -7.09 -2.05 15.87
N ALA A 72 -6.43 -3.12 15.41
CA ALA A 72 -5.27 -3.71 16.10
C ALA A 72 -3.97 -3.78 15.27
N MET A 73 -4.06 -3.69 13.95
CA MET A 73 -2.91 -3.88 13.06
C MET A 73 -1.91 -2.71 13.14
N ALA A 74 -0.62 -3.01 13.27
CA ALA A 74 0.42 -2.00 13.15
C ALA A 74 0.78 -1.74 11.68
N LEU A 75 1.33 -0.56 11.37
CA LEU A 75 1.72 -0.19 10.00
C LEU A 75 2.71 -1.19 9.35
N LYS A 76 3.57 -1.81 10.15
CA LYS A 76 4.52 -2.83 9.66
C LYS A 76 3.84 -4.13 9.23
N ASP A 77 2.68 -4.45 9.80
CA ASP A 77 1.97 -5.70 9.55
C ASP A 77 1.25 -5.65 8.18
N LEU A 78 0.97 -4.44 7.67
CA LEU A 78 0.44 -4.22 6.32
C LEU A 78 1.36 -4.79 5.24
N ASP A 79 2.68 -4.81 5.47
CA ASP A 79 3.63 -5.32 4.49
C ASP A 79 3.35 -6.80 4.16
N ALA A 80 2.92 -7.60 5.13
CA ALA A 80 2.59 -9.01 4.90
C ALA A 80 1.34 -9.16 4.01
N VAL A 81 0.29 -8.36 4.25
CA VAL A 81 -0.91 -8.35 3.42
C VAL A 81 -0.58 -7.96 1.98
N MET A 82 0.30 -6.97 1.82
CA MET A 82 0.73 -6.51 0.51
C MET A 82 1.68 -7.49 -0.21
N ASP A 83 2.46 -8.27 0.53
CA ASP A 83 3.26 -9.38 -0.01
C ASP A 83 2.37 -10.51 -0.53
N ASP A 84 1.37 -10.89 0.25
CA ASP A 84 0.40 -11.91 -0.14
C ASP A 84 -0.34 -11.50 -1.42
N TYR A 85 -0.76 -10.23 -1.50
CA TYR A 85 -1.34 -9.65 -2.72
C TYR A 85 -0.36 -9.69 -3.91
N THR A 86 0.88 -9.24 -3.70
CA THR A 86 1.92 -9.22 -4.76
C THR A 86 2.13 -10.63 -5.32
N ARG A 87 2.25 -11.63 -4.44
CA ARG A 87 2.40 -13.04 -4.81
C ARG A 87 1.16 -13.56 -5.53
N ALA A 88 -0.05 -13.27 -5.03
CA ALA A 88 -1.29 -13.69 -5.67
C ALA A 88 -1.43 -13.14 -7.09
N VAL A 89 -1.00 -11.89 -7.34
CA VAL A 89 -1.01 -11.30 -8.69
C VAL A 89 0.03 -11.97 -9.59
N GLN A 90 1.25 -12.20 -9.09
CA GLN A 90 2.32 -12.85 -9.85
C GLN A 90 2.00 -14.30 -10.21
N GLU A 91 1.27 -15.01 -9.35
CA GLU A 91 0.84 -16.39 -9.57
C GLU A 91 -0.51 -16.48 -10.31
N GLY A 92 -1.13 -15.34 -10.67
CA GLY A 92 -2.41 -15.32 -11.39
C GLY A 92 -3.62 -15.75 -10.55
N ARG A 93 -3.51 -15.78 -9.22
CA ARG A 93 -4.57 -16.18 -8.28
C ARG A 93 -5.42 -15.01 -7.77
N ALA A 94 -4.94 -13.77 -7.89
CA ALA A 94 -5.59 -12.59 -7.30
C ALA A 94 -7.09 -12.49 -7.62
N ALA A 95 -7.49 -12.65 -8.89
CA ALA A 95 -8.90 -12.58 -9.28
C ALA A 95 -9.79 -13.65 -8.63
N ALA A 96 -9.26 -14.83 -8.35
CA ALA A 96 -10.00 -15.90 -7.66
C ALA A 96 -10.12 -15.64 -6.15
N GLU A 97 -9.12 -14.96 -5.57
CA GLU A 97 -9.04 -14.64 -4.14
C GLU A 97 -9.74 -13.35 -3.74
N GLY A 98 -10.11 -12.54 -4.73
CA GLY A 98 -10.54 -11.15 -4.55
C GLY A 98 -9.37 -10.22 -4.84
#